data_AF-A0A2S4RY69-F1
#
_entry.id   AF-A0A2S4RY69-F1
#
_cell.length_a   1.000
_cell.length_b   1.000
_cell.length_c   1.000
_cell.angle_alpha   90.00
_cell.angle_beta   90.00
_cell.angle_gamma   90.00
#
_symmetry.space_group_name_H-M   'P 1'
#
loop_
_entity.id
_entity.type
_entity.pdbx_description
1 polymer ?
#
loop_
_entity_poly.entity_id
_entity_poly.type
_entity_poly.pdbx_seq_one_letter_code
_entity_poly.pdbx_strand_id
1 'polypeptide(L)' 'MKPQKRAMRRHHAKRLKAKRNHYHNVGSGGLVALGIVYRTPCLCSCWMCGNQRQYYGMRIQERRDRAMYSL' A
#
# COMPACT_ATOMS: atom_id res chain seq x y z
N MET A 1 -17.32 15.68 -13.97
CA MET A 1 -16.25 14.72 -14.37
C MET A 1 -16.71 13.94 -15.60
N LYS A 2 -16.02 13.99 -16.75
CA LYS A 2 -16.49 13.35 -18.01
C LYS A 2 -16.71 11.82 -17.82
N PRO A 3 -17.81 11.22 -18.30
CA PRO A 3 -18.14 9.80 -18.10
C PRO A 3 -17.04 8.83 -18.57
N GLN A 4 -16.39 9.15 -19.69
CA GLN A 4 -15.27 8.39 -20.26
C GLN A 4 -14.11 8.23 -19.26
N LYS A 5 -13.79 9.28 -18.50
CA LYS A 5 -12.76 9.23 -17.44
C LYS A 5 -13.17 8.32 -16.27
N ARG A 6 -14.47 8.15 -16.01
CA ARG A 6 -14.97 7.21 -14.99
C ARG A 6 -14.87 5.77 -15.47
N ALA A 7 -15.29 5.48 -16.70
CA ALA A 7 -15.22 4.14 -17.29
C ALA A 7 -13.77 3.63 -17.36
N MET A 8 -12.84 4.46 -17.83
CA MET A 8 -11.42 4.11 -17.92
C MET A 8 -10.79 3.84 -16.54
N ARG A 9 -11.14 4.63 -15.50
CA ARG A 9 -10.69 4.35 -14.12
C ARG A 9 -11.22 3.01 -13.60
N ARG A 10 -12.49 2.68 -13.87
CA ARG A 10 -13.08 1.37 -13.49
C ARG A 10 -12.37 0.22 -14.20
N HIS A 11 -12.09 0.37 -15.50
CA HIS A 11 -11.33 -0.60 -16.27
C HIS A 11 -9.93 -0.84 -15.69
N HIS A 12 -9.17 0.23 -15.42
CA HIS A 12 -7.85 0.09 -14.81
C HIS A 12 -7.88 -0.50 -13.41
N ALA A 13 -8.86 -0.11 -12.59
CA ALA A 13 -9.05 -0.71 -11.27
C ALA A 13 -9.35 -2.22 -11.36
N LYS A 14 -10.23 -2.64 -12.28
CA LYS A 14 -10.52 -4.06 -12.53
C LYS A 14 -9.27 -4.82 -12.97
N ARG A 15 -8.55 -4.30 -13.96
CA ARG A 15 -7.30 -4.91 -14.48
C ARG A 15 -6.26 -5.07 -13.37
N LEU A 16 -6.04 -4.04 -12.57
CA LEU A 16 -5.03 -4.06 -11.51
C LEU A 16 -5.44 -4.94 -10.34
N LYS A 17 -6.73 -4.99 -9.95
CA LYS A 17 -7.22 -5.94 -8.94
C LYS A 17 -7.04 -7.38 -9.37
N ALA A 18 -7.24 -7.69 -10.66
CA ALA A 18 -6.99 -9.03 -11.20
C ALA A 18 -5.50 -9.39 -11.18
N LYS A 19 -4.62 -8.44 -11.56
CA LYS A 19 -3.16 -8.64 -11.55
C LYS A 19 -2.57 -8.70 -10.13
N ARG A 20 -3.13 -7.91 -9.21
CA ARG A 20 -2.66 -7.72 -7.83
C ARG A 20 -3.73 -8.24 -6.86
N ASN A 21 -3.99 -9.53 -6.91
CA ASN A 21 -5.03 -10.18 -6.11
C ASN A 21 -4.50 -10.87 -4.84
N HIS A 22 -3.19 -10.97 -4.68
CA HIS A 22 -2.55 -11.57 -3.53
C HIS A 22 -1.32 -10.76 -3.13
N TYR A 23 -0.99 -10.84 -1.84
CA TYR A 23 0.32 -10.42 -1.39
C TYR A 23 1.29 -11.59 -1.52
N HIS A 24 2.49 -11.36 -2.03
CA HIS A 24 3.50 -12.41 -2.13
C HIS A 24 3.94 -12.98 -0.77
N ASN A 25 3.72 -12.24 0.31
CA ASN A 25 4.17 -12.58 1.66
C ASN A 25 3.11 -13.22 2.58
N VAL A 26 1.82 -13.05 2.27
CA VAL A 26 0.66 -13.41 3.13
C VAL A 26 -0.38 -14.22 2.32
N GLY A 27 -0.26 -14.26 1.00
CA GLY A 27 -1.16 -14.98 0.11
C GLY A 27 -2.41 -14.18 -0.27
N SER A 28 -3.46 -14.91 -0.66
CA SER A 28 -4.73 -14.36 -1.13
C SER A 28 -5.60 -13.93 0.05
N GLY A 29 -5.96 -12.64 0.13
CA GLY A 29 -6.88 -12.14 1.14
C GLY A 29 -8.32 -12.01 0.63
N GLY A 30 -9.27 -11.70 1.52
CA GLY A 30 -10.66 -11.41 1.16
C GLY A 30 -10.84 -10.11 0.37
N LEU A 31 -12.10 -9.74 0.10
CA LEU A 31 -12.45 -8.55 -0.72
C LEU A 31 -11.84 -7.24 -0.22
N VAL A 32 -11.71 -7.08 1.10
CA VAL A 32 -11.07 -5.91 1.74
C VAL A 32 -9.58 -5.88 1.39
N ALA A 33 -8.89 -7.01 1.52
CA ALA A 33 -7.48 -7.12 1.19
C ALA A 33 -7.24 -6.80 -0.30
N LEU A 34 -8.09 -7.26 -1.22
CA LEU A 34 -7.99 -6.91 -2.65
C LEU A 34 -8.00 -5.39 -2.91
N GLY A 35 -8.78 -4.63 -2.12
CA GLY A 35 -8.79 -3.17 -2.20
C GLY A 35 -7.45 -2.56 -1.79
N ILE A 36 -6.83 -3.12 -0.76
CA ILE A 36 -5.54 -2.68 -0.23
C ILE A 36 -4.40 -3.12 -1.17
N VAL A 37 -4.33 -4.39 -1.58
CA VAL A 37 -3.31 -4.96 -2.48
C VAL A 37 -3.28 -4.21 -3.82
N TYR A 38 -4.45 -3.86 -4.36
CA TYR A 38 -4.57 -3.05 -5.56
C TYR A 38 -3.79 -1.73 -5.47
N ARG A 39 -3.91 -1.04 -4.34
CA ARG A 39 -3.34 0.29 -4.10
C ARG A 39 -1.89 0.21 -3.62
N THR A 40 -1.60 -0.73 -2.73
CA THR A 40 -0.30 -0.96 -2.10
C THR A 40 0.02 -2.45 -2.21
N PRO A 41 0.74 -2.89 -3.25
CA PRO A 41 1.01 -4.30 -3.53
C PRO A 41 1.96 -4.96 -2.52
N CYS A 42 2.68 -4.17 -1.73
CA CYS A 42 3.50 -4.65 -0.61
C CYS A 42 2.92 -4.06 0.67
N LEU A 43 2.54 -4.92 1.62
CA LEU A 43 2.21 -4.46 2.97
C LEU A 43 3.49 -3.92 3.60
N CYS A 44 3.49 -2.61 3.89
CA CYS A 44 4.49 -2.03 4.77
C CYS A 44 4.47 -2.83 6.09
N SER A 45 5.64 -3.05 6.68
CA SER A 45 5.86 -3.81 7.94
C SER A 45 5.59 -5.30 7.89
N CYS A 46 5.42 -5.88 6.70
CA CYS A 46 5.58 -7.33 6.61
C CYS A 46 7.02 -7.75 6.91
N TRP A 47 7.15 -9.02 7.31
CA TRP A 47 8.43 -9.65 7.66
C TRP A 47 9.46 -9.56 6.51
N MET A 48 9.03 -9.52 5.25
CA MET A 48 9.90 -9.32 4.08
C MET A 48 10.25 -7.84 3.80
N CYS A 49 9.32 -6.93 4.05
CA CYS A 49 9.51 -5.49 3.80
C CYS A 49 10.44 -4.87 4.85
N GLY A 50 10.52 -5.48 6.03
CA GLY A 50 11.38 -5.02 7.11
C GLY A 50 11.11 -3.56 7.52
N ASN A 51 9.87 -3.07 7.33
CA ASN A 51 9.56 -1.65 7.45
C ASN A 51 9.99 -1.12 8.82
N GLN A 52 11.04 -0.32 8.74
CA GLN A 52 11.61 0.59 9.71
C GLN A 52 11.77 0.12 11.15
N ARG A 53 10.71 -0.22 11.89
CA ARG A 53 10.79 -0.49 13.34
C ARG A 53 11.77 -1.60 13.72
N GLN A 54 11.87 -2.66 12.90
CA GLN A 54 12.72 -3.81 13.23
C GLN A 54 14.15 -3.72 12.66
N TYR A 55 14.32 -3.10 11.47
CA TYR A 55 15.64 -3.06 10.79
C TYR A 55 16.21 -1.65 10.57
N TYR A 56 15.39 -0.60 10.42
CA TYR A 56 15.84 0.76 10.06
C TYR A 56 15.53 1.85 11.11
N GLY A 57 15.09 1.48 12.31
CA GLY A 57 14.72 2.37 13.40
C GLY A 57 13.47 3.21 13.17
N MET A 58 13.52 4.49 13.55
CA MET A 58 12.37 5.43 13.48
C MET A 58 11.85 5.65 12.05
N ARG A 59 10.52 5.65 11.91
CA ARG A 59 9.82 5.92 10.63
C ARG A 59 10.12 7.35 10.14
N ILE A 60 10.05 7.58 8.83
CA ILE A 60 10.28 8.93 8.25
C ILE A 60 9.39 10.02 8.89
N GLN A 61 8.15 9.67 9.28
CA GLN A 61 7.26 10.59 9.99
C GLN A 61 7.78 10.91 11.40
N GLU A 62 8.23 9.92 12.18
CA GLU A 62 8.83 10.17 13.50
C GLU A 62 10.10 11.01 13.38
N ARG A 63 10.91 10.82 12.32
CA ARG A 63 12.08 11.67 12.05
C ARG A 63 11.67 13.12 11.78
N ARG A 64 10.62 13.34 11.00
CA ARG A 64 10.07 14.67 10.72
C ARG A 64 9.48 15.31 11.98
N ASP A 65 8.71 14.56 12.75
CA ASP A 65 8.12 15.03 14.00
C ASP A 65 9.24 15.42 14.98
N ARG A 66 10.28 14.58 15.15
CA ARG A 66 11.46 14.94 15.96
C ARG A 66 12.11 16.22 15.47
N ALA A 67 12.38 16.35 14.17
CA ALA A 67 12.99 17.56 13.62
C ALA A 67 12.13 18.83 13.80
N MET A 68 10.81 18.68 13.84
CA MET A 68 9.87 19.79 14.06
C MET A 68 9.74 20.19 15.54
N TYR A 69 9.83 19.22 16.47
CA TYR A 69 9.64 19.44 17.91
C TYR A 69 10.95 19.40 18.73
N SER A 70 12.11 19.33 18.07
CA SER A 70 13.44 19.38 18.72
C SER A 70 14.06 20.78 18.76
N LEU A 71 13.24 21.83 18.68
CA LEU A 71 13.63 23.23 18.90
C LEU A 71 12.95 23.73 20.16
#